data_AF-A0A963IAP6-F1
#
_entry.id   AF-A0A963IAP6-F1
#
_cell.length_a   1.000
_cell.length_b   1.000
_cell.length_c   1.000
_cell.angle_alpha   90.00
_cell.angle_beta   90.00
_cell.angle_gamma   90.00
#
_symmetry.space_group_name_H-M   'P 1'
#
loop_
_entity.id
_entity.type
_entity.pdbx_description
1 polymer ?
#
loop_
_entity_poly.entity_id
_entity_poly.type
_entity_poly.pdbx_seq_one_letter_code
_entity_poly.pdbx_strand_id
1 'polypeptide(L)' 'MALLQIAEPGLSAAPHEHRLAVGIDLGTTNSLVATVRSGEADCLNDADGRAMLPSVVRYLKDG' A
#
# COMPACT_ATOMS: atom_id res chain seq x y z
N MET A 1 -9.00 -0.27 14.48
CA MET A 1 -7.67 0.26 14.85
C MET A 1 -7.57 1.70 14.34
N ALA A 2 -6.95 2.60 15.11
CA ALA A 2 -6.79 3.99 14.72
C ALA A 2 -5.52 4.16 13.87
N LEU A 3 -5.69 4.57 12.61
CA LEU A 3 -4.58 4.99 11.75
C LEU A 3 -4.05 6.32 12.30
N LEU A 4 -2.74 6.41 12.54
CA LEU A 4 -2.11 7.66 12.96
C LEU A 4 -2.29 8.70 11.85
N GLN A 5 -3.07 9.75 12.11
CA GLN A 5 -3.22 10.87 11.17
C GLN A 5 -1.96 11.72 11.24
N ILE A 6 -1.04 11.51 10.30
CA ILE A 6 0.06 12.43 10.07
C ILE A 6 -0.47 13.49 9.09
N ALA A 7 -0.50 14.74 9.54
CA ALA A 7 -0.84 15.90 8.73
C ALA A 7 0.37 16.84 8.72
N GLU A 8 0.61 17.51 7.60
CA GLU A 8 1.65 18.52 7.51
C GLU A 8 1.35 19.69 8.48
N PRO A 9 2.39 20.33 9.05
CA PRO A 9 2.19 21.48 9.92
C PRO A 9 1.38 22.59 9.22
N GLY A 10 0.21 22.90 9.76
CA GLY A 10 -0.67 23.95 9.23
C GLY A 10 -1.81 23.47 8.33
N LEU A 11 -1.93 22.17 8.04
CA LEU A 11 -3.09 21.59 7.35
C LEU A 11 -4.04 20.94 8.35
N SER A 12 -5.31 21.37 8.34
CA SER A 12 -6.38 20.70 9.09
C SER A 12 -6.68 19.34 8.44
N ALA A 13 -6.58 18.25 9.20
CA ALA A 13 -6.97 16.93 8.73
C ALA A 13 -8.49 16.93 8.48
N ALA A 14 -8.92 16.81 7.22
CA ALA A 14 -10.33 16.69 6.88
C ALA A 14 -10.92 15.44 7.55
N PRO A 15 -11.79 15.57 8.57
CA PRO A 15 -12.22 14.43 9.40
C PRO A 15 -13.13 13.45 8.66
N HIS A 16 -13.69 13.87 7.52
CA HIS A 16 -14.67 13.12 6.72
C HIS A 16 -14.09 12.52 5.44
N GLU A 17 -12.79 12.69 5.18
CA GLU A 17 -12.15 11.90 4.13
C GLU A 17 -11.98 10.46 4.61
N HIS A 18 -12.71 9.54 3.98
CA HIS A 18 -12.37 8.12 4.02
C HIS A 18 -11.02 7.93 3.34
N ARG A 19 -9.95 8.08 4.14
CA ARG A 19 -8.59 7.80 3.70
C ARG A 19 -8.44 6.28 3.58
N LEU A 20 -8.51 5.79 2.34
CA LEU A 20 -8.11 4.43 2.01
C LEU A 20 -6.63 4.28 2.37
N ALA A 21 -6.32 3.23 3.12
CA ALA A 21 -4.96 2.92 3.53
C ALA A 21 -4.60 1.49 3.12
N VAL A 22 -3.34 1.31 2.76
CA VAL A 22 -2.73 0.02 2.50
C VAL A 22 -1.42 -0.06 3.26
N GLY A 23 -1.08 -1.26 3.74
CA GLY A 23 0.26 -1.59 4.15
C GLY A 23 1.06 -2.03 2.94
N ILE A 24 2.29 -1.56 2.82
CA ILE A 24 3.22 -1.98 1.78
C ILE A 24 4.43 -2.58 2.50
N ASP A 25 4.73 -3.83 2.18
CA ASP A 25 5.98 -4.47 2.58
C ASP A 25 6.95 -4.38 1.40
N LEU A 26 8.04 -3.66 1.59
CA LEU A 26 9.08 -3.40 0.58
C LEU A 26 10.31 -4.26 0.87
N GLY A 27 10.17 -5.57 0.68
CA GLY A 27 11.27 -6.51 0.82
C GLY A 27 12.29 -6.39 -0.31
N THR A 28 13.51 -6.88 -0.07
CA THR A 28 14.61 -6.82 -1.05
C THR A 28 14.41 -7.76 -2.24
N THR A 29 13.73 -8.89 -2.05
CA THR A 29 13.46 -9.89 -3.10
C THR A 29 12.04 -9.80 -3.63
N ASN A 30 11.07 -9.70 -2.73
CA ASN A 30 9.66 -9.56 -3.07
C ASN A 30 9.03 -8.44 -2.25
N SER A 31 7.97 -7.84 -2.81
CA SER A 31 7.11 -6.87 -2.15
C SER A 31 5.66 -7.33 -2.22
N LEU A 32 4.83 -6.84 -1.31
CA LEU A 32 3.38 -7.06 -1.34
C LEU A 32 2.63 -5.83 -0.83
N VAL A 33 1.33 -5.80 -1.12
CA VAL A 33 0.40 -4.79 -0.60
C VAL A 33 -0.72 -5.51 0.15
N ALA A 34 -1.09 -5.00 1.32
CA ALA A 34 -2.15 -5.54 2.15
C ALA A 34 -3.08 -4.44 2.66
N THR A 35 -4.28 -4.81 3.07
CA THR A 35 -5.22 -3.91 3.76
C THR A 35 -6.05 -4.68 4.76
N VAL A 36 -6.80 -3.99 5.61
CA VAL A 36 -7.75 -4.62 6.53
C VAL A 36 -9.14 -4.57 5.93
N ARG A 37 -9.72 -5.74 5.64
CA ARG A 37 -11.11 -5.91 5.19
C ARG A 37 -11.89 -6.67 6.25
N SER A 38 -13.03 -6.13 6.66
CA SER A 38 -13.91 -6.78 7.66
C SER A 38 -13.19 -7.15 8.98
N GLY A 39 -12.17 -6.39 9.36
CA GLY A 39 -11.38 -6.63 10.57
C GLY A 39 -10.22 -7.61 10.40
N GLU A 40 -10.02 -8.19 9.22
CA GLU A 40 -8.96 -9.14 8.92
C GLU A 40 -7.94 -8.54 7.94
N ALA A 41 -6.66 -8.83 8.14
CA ALA A 41 -5.61 -8.41 7.22
C ALA A 41 -5.58 -9.35 6.02
N ASP A 42 -5.64 -8.79 4.82
CA ASP A 42 -5.65 -9.55 3.58
C ASP A 42 -4.75 -8.88 2.54
N CYS A 43 -4.09 -9.72 1.73
CA CYS A 43 -3.24 -9.25 0.65
C CYS A 43 -4.08 -8.79 -0.55
N LEU A 44 -3.53 -7.86 -1.32
CA LEU A 44 -4.07 -7.45 -2.60
C LEU A 44 -3.32 -8.20 -3.70
N ASN A 45 -4.05 -8.98 -4.47
CA ASN A 45 -3.48 -9.70 -5.60
C ASN A 45 -3.28 -8.73 -6.79
N ASP A 46 -2.22 -8.98 -7.58
CA ASP A 46 -2.04 -8.36 -8.88
C ASP A 46 -3.09 -8.85 -9.90
N ALA A 47 -3.01 -8.35 -11.13
CA ALA A 47 -3.92 -8.72 -12.22
C ALA A 47 -3.87 -10.22 -12.59
N ASP A 48 -2.79 -10.92 -12.24
CA ASP A 48 -2.60 -12.35 -12.47
C ASP A 48 -2.95 -13.20 -11.23
N GLY A 49 -3.46 -12.59 -10.15
CA GLY A 49 -3.84 -13.28 -8.93
C GLY A 49 -2.69 -13.51 -7.94
N ARG A 50 -1.53 -12.88 -8.11
CA ARG A 50 -0.36 -13.06 -7.23
C ARG A 50 -0.35 -12.03 -6.10
N ALA A 51 -0.17 -12.50 -4.86
CA ALA A 51 -0.06 -11.64 -3.69
C ALA A 51 1.35 -11.02 -3.51
N MET A 52 2.39 -11.66 -4.03
CA MET A 52 3.78 -11.20 -3.94
C MET A 52 4.37 -10.94 -5.31
N LEU A 53 5.08 -9.81 -5.45
CA LEU A 53 5.73 -9.39 -6.67
C LEU A 53 7.25 -9.28 -6.47
N PRO A 54 8.09 -9.64 -7.46
CA PRO A 54 9.52 -9.40 -7.38
C PRO A 54 9.85 -7.91 -7.23
N SER A 55 10.76 -7.58 -6.32
CA SER A 55 11.25 -6.22 -6.10
C SER A 55 12.32 -5.86 -7.13
N VAL A 56 11.89 -5.60 -8.37
CA VAL A 56 12.80 -5.33 -9.49
C VAL A 56 12.28 -4.22 -10.39
N VAL A 57 13.21 -3.43 -10.92
CA VAL A 57 12.94 -2.45 -11.98
C VAL A 57 13.79 -2.84 -13.19
N ARG A 58 13.17 -2.88 -14.38
CA ARG A 58 13.85 -3.15 -15.64
C ARG A 58 13.53 -2.05 -16.65
N TYR A 59 14.57 -1.41 -17.16
CA TYR A 59 14.47 -0.48 -18.28
C TYR A 59 14.62 -1.22 -19.60
N LEU A 60 13.85 -0.85 -20.61
CA LEU A 60 14.01 -1.34 -21.97
C LEU A 60 14.79 -0.31 -22.80
N LYS A 61 14.96 -0.58 -24.10
CA LYS A 61 15.82 0.24 -24.97
C LYS A 61 15.41 1.72 -24.99
N ASP A 62 14.14 2.01 -24.73
CA ASP A 62 13.56 3.36 -24.80
C ASP A 62 13.35 4.03 -23.43
N GLY A 63 13.91 3.43 -22.37
CA GLY A 63 13.72 3.86 -20.98
C GLY A 63 12.43 3.33 -20.38
#